data_AF-A0A8K0DLQ6-F1
#
_entry.id   AF-A0A8K0DLQ6-F1
#
_cell.length_a   1.000
_cell.length_b   1.000
_cell.length_c   1.000
_cell.angle_alpha   90.00
_cell.angle_beta   90.00
_cell.angle_gamma   90.00
#
_symmetry.space_group_name_H-M   'P 1'
#
loop_
_entity.id
_entity.type
_entity.pdbx_description
1 polymer ?
#
loop_
_entity_poly.entity_id
_entity_poly.type
_entity_poly.pdbx_seq_one_letter_code
_entity_poly.pdbx_strand_id
1 'polypeptide(L)'
;MHNLRYKKFIADGDSSVYSKIKQNVSYGLEVRKIECTNHVVKNYSKQLYKIKNDTKSVSLAARKIFTKDTIESLIKSVQGAIYANAHGDINRLKEDIRNTVNHVFENHFNCRDDICDRAGETVDDRTPELTNSGAHMVLWVSY
;
A
#
# COMPACT_ATOMS: atom_id res chain seq x y z
N MET A 1 -39.74 7.41 -5.72
CA MET A 1 -38.47 6.81 -5.27
C MET A 1 -38.42 5.40 -5.85
N HIS A 2 -37.51 5.13 -6.80
CA HIS A 2 -37.41 3.80 -7.43
C HIS A 2 -36.89 2.80 -6.37
N ASN A 3 -37.49 1.61 -6.25
CA ASN A 3 -37.15 0.53 -5.29
C ASN A 3 -35.71 -0.01 -5.44
N LEU A 4 -34.70 0.87 -5.39
CA LEU A 4 -33.30 0.59 -5.57
C LEU A 4 -32.69 0.21 -4.23
N ARG A 5 -32.02 -0.94 -4.20
CA ARG A 5 -31.22 -1.40 -3.07
C ARG A 5 -29.74 -1.36 -3.45
N TYR A 6 -28.97 -0.54 -2.76
CA TYR A 6 -27.52 -0.49 -2.94
C TYR A 6 -26.85 -1.60 -2.14
N LYS A 7 -26.04 -2.44 -2.78
CA LYS A 7 -25.36 -3.58 -2.11
C LYS A 7 -23.97 -3.25 -1.56
N LYS A 8 -23.35 -2.20 -2.10
CA LYS A 8 -21.95 -1.83 -1.83
C LYS A 8 -21.86 -0.32 -1.60
N PHE A 9 -21.05 0.06 -0.63
CA PHE A 9 -20.70 1.45 -0.32
C PHE A 9 -19.19 1.62 -0.40
N ILE A 10 -18.71 2.45 -1.33
CA ILE A 10 -17.28 2.75 -1.47
C ILE A 10 -16.94 3.93 -0.55
N ALA A 11 -16.00 3.74 0.36
CA ALA A 11 -15.69 4.69 1.42
C ALA A 11 -14.19 5.00 1.51
N ASP A 12 -13.85 6.21 1.92
CA ASP A 12 -12.48 6.70 2.14
C ASP A 12 -12.07 6.56 3.63
N GLY A 13 -12.57 5.53 4.33
CA GLY A 13 -12.41 5.37 5.79
C GLY A 13 -13.52 6.00 6.65
N ASP A 14 -14.43 6.80 6.09
CA ASP A 14 -15.47 7.52 6.86
C ASP A 14 -16.49 6.55 7.50
N SER A 15 -16.40 6.38 8.82
CA SER A 15 -17.18 5.41 9.59
C SER A 15 -18.60 5.90 9.89
N SER A 16 -18.79 7.23 9.92
CA SER A 16 -20.06 7.86 10.33
C SER A 16 -21.18 7.64 9.31
N VAL A 17 -20.85 7.72 8.01
CA VAL A 17 -21.80 7.53 6.91
C VAL A 17 -22.25 6.07 6.82
N TYR A 18 -21.33 5.13 6.96
CA TYR A 18 -21.67 3.70 6.95
C TYR A 18 -22.56 3.32 8.15
N SER A 19 -22.28 3.86 9.33
CA SER A 19 -23.14 3.69 10.51
C SER A 19 -24.55 4.25 10.27
N LYS A 20 -24.66 5.42 9.64
CA LYS A 20 -25.96 6.00 9.26
C LYS A 20 -26.71 5.13 8.25
N ILE A 21 -26.02 4.54 7.26
CA ILE A 21 -26.63 3.62 6.29
C ILE A 21 -27.18 2.38 7.02
N LYS A 22 -26.42 1.79 7.94
CA LYS A 22 -26.88 0.63 8.73
C LYS A 22 -28.12 0.93 9.57
N GLN A 23 -28.21 2.12 10.16
CA GLN A 23 -29.27 2.48 11.10
C GLN A 23 -30.55 3.01 10.42
N ASN A 24 -30.42 3.72 9.30
CA ASN A 24 -31.53 4.48 8.71
C ASN A 24 -32.11 3.83 7.45
N VAL A 25 -31.51 2.76 6.93
CA VAL A 25 -31.98 2.06 5.74
C VAL A 25 -32.47 0.67 6.14
N SER A 26 -33.67 0.27 5.68
CA SER A 26 -34.28 -1.02 6.04
C SER A 26 -33.43 -2.24 5.64
N TYR A 27 -32.63 -2.11 4.57
CA TYR A 27 -31.65 -3.10 4.12
C TYR A 27 -30.21 -2.75 4.53
N GLY A 28 -30.00 -1.80 5.44
CA GLY A 28 -28.70 -1.23 5.79
C GLY A 28 -27.67 -2.27 6.26
N LEU A 29 -28.13 -3.35 6.92
CA LEU A 29 -27.29 -4.46 7.36
C LEU A 29 -26.76 -5.32 6.20
N GLU A 30 -27.42 -5.27 5.03
CA GLU A 30 -27.00 -5.98 3.81
C GLU A 30 -25.94 -5.19 3.02
N VAL A 31 -25.74 -3.90 3.32
CA VAL A 31 -24.77 -3.05 2.61
C VAL A 31 -23.36 -3.39 3.06
N ARG A 32 -22.48 -3.70 2.10
CA ARG A 32 -21.05 -3.95 2.37
C ARG A 32 -20.23 -2.67 2.17
N LYS A 33 -19.47 -2.27 3.19
CA LYS A 33 -18.44 -1.23 3.05
C LYS A 33 -17.24 -1.80 2.29
N ILE A 34 -16.77 -1.06 1.29
CA ILE A 34 -15.54 -1.33 0.55
C ILE A 34 -14.65 -0.10 0.71
N GLU A 35 -13.44 -0.30 1.22
CA GLU A 35 -12.48 0.80 1.36
C GLU A 35 -11.88 1.17 0.01
N CYS A 36 -11.62 2.47 -0.20
CA CYS A 36 -11.10 3.01 -1.44
C CYS A 36 -9.60 2.74 -1.58
N THR A 37 -9.19 2.19 -2.73
CA THR A 37 -7.77 1.99 -3.10
C THR A 37 -6.97 3.30 -3.04
N ASN A 38 -7.58 4.42 -3.46
CA ASN A 38 -6.92 5.72 -3.42
C ASN A 38 -6.54 6.14 -1.99
N HIS A 39 -7.34 5.73 -0.99
CA HIS A 39 -7.04 6.00 0.41
C HIS A 39 -5.78 5.26 0.87
N VAL A 40 -5.69 3.97 0.53
CA VAL A 40 -4.54 3.13 0.88
C VAL A 40 -3.26 3.72 0.31
N VAL A 41 -3.29 4.10 -0.97
CA VAL A 41 -2.15 4.72 -1.66
C VAL A 41 -1.79 6.07 -1.05
N LYS A 42 -2.78 6.90 -0.73
CA LYS A 42 -2.56 8.21 -0.09
C LYS A 42 -1.95 8.08 1.30
N ASN A 43 -2.43 7.12 2.10
CA ASN A 43 -1.88 6.85 3.43
C ASN A 43 -0.45 6.33 3.35
N TYR A 44 -0.19 5.39 2.44
CA TYR A 44 1.15 4.87 2.20
C TYR A 44 2.13 5.99 1.80
N SER A 45 1.75 6.82 0.83
CA SER A 45 2.52 8.01 0.42
C SER A 45 2.79 8.96 1.60
N LYS A 46 1.77 9.28 2.40
CA LYS A 46 1.90 10.14 3.59
C LYS A 46 2.91 9.58 4.59
N GLN A 47 2.93 8.27 4.81
CA GLN A 47 3.88 7.62 5.72
C GLN A 47 5.30 7.67 5.18
N LEU A 48 5.53 7.46 3.88
CA LEU A 48 6.85 7.62 3.27
C LEU A 48 7.39 9.06 3.41
N TYR A 49 6.54 10.06 3.16
CA TYR A 49 6.92 11.46 3.36
C TYR A 49 7.14 11.80 4.84
N LYS A 50 6.40 11.17 5.76
CA LYS A 50 6.65 11.32 7.20
C LYS A 50 8.05 10.82 7.55
N ILE A 51 8.44 9.64 7.06
CA ILE A 51 9.78 9.08 7.27
C ILE A 51 10.85 10.01 6.71
N LYS A 52 10.70 10.46 5.46
CA LYS A 52 11.62 11.38 4.78
C LYS A 52 11.85 12.68 5.55
N ASN A 53 10.80 13.20 6.20
CA ASN A 53 10.83 14.50 6.87
C ASN A 53 11.10 14.42 8.37
N ASP A 54 11.15 13.23 8.98
CA ASP A 54 11.38 13.07 10.41
C ASP A 54 12.86 13.24 10.77
N THR A 55 13.25 14.47 11.07
CA THR A 55 14.62 14.82 11.48
C THR A 55 14.99 14.34 12.89
N LYS A 56 14.02 13.85 13.68
CA LYS A 56 14.21 13.53 15.10
C LYS A 56 14.42 12.05 15.34
N SER A 57 13.63 11.20 14.68
CA SER A 57 13.64 9.75 14.90
C SER A 57 14.27 8.95 13.77
N VAL A 58 14.48 9.55 12.59
CA VAL A 58 15.03 8.87 11.41
C VAL A 58 16.39 9.46 11.03
N SER A 59 17.38 8.58 10.82
CA SER A 59 18.74 8.95 10.44
C SER A 59 18.76 9.72 9.11
N LEU A 60 19.72 10.62 8.92
CA LEU A 60 19.87 11.34 7.64
C LEU A 60 20.11 10.36 6.47
N ALA A 61 20.84 9.27 6.72
CA ALA A 61 21.09 8.23 5.72
C ALA A 61 19.77 7.58 5.26
N ALA A 62 18.92 7.16 6.20
CA ALA A 62 17.61 6.59 5.87
C ALA A 62 16.71 7.60 5.14
N ARG A 63 16.72 8.87 5.52
CA ARG A 63 15.89 9.90 4.85
C ARG A 63 16.33 10.16 3.41
N LYS A 64 17.65 10.08 3.13
CA LYS A 64 18.19 10.27 1.78
C LYS A 64 17.79 9.16 0.80
N ILE A 65 17.47 7.97 1.28
CA ILE A 65 16.94 6.88 0.45
C ILE A 65 15.55 7.23 -0.12
N PHE A 66 14.71 7.90 0.68
CA PHE A 66 13.36 8.30 0.26
C PHE A 66 13.37 9.57 -0.59
N THR A 67 14.10 9.51 -1.72
CA THR A 67 14.04 10.53 -2.77
C THR A 67 12.62 10.64 -3.34
N LYS A 68 12.35 11.71 -4.08
CA LYS A 68 11.04 11.85 -4.73
C LYS A 68 10.77 10.66 -5.67
N ASP A 69 11.75 10.29 -6.47
CA ASP A 69 11.63 9.22 -7.47
C ASP A 69 11.48 7.83 -6.80
N THR A 70 12.19 7.58 -5.70
CA THR A 70 12.02 6.37 -4.89
C THR A 70 10.60 6.27 -4.35
N ILE A 71 10.07 7.35 -3.78
CA ILE A 71 8.71 7.39 -3.23
C ILE A 71 7.67 7.17 -4.33
N GLU A 72 7.83 7.83 -5.48
CA GLU A 72 6.92 7.66 -6.63
C GLU A 72 6.95 6.22 -7.16
N SER A 73 8.12 5.59 -7.20
CA SER A 73 8.27 4.19 -7.61
C SER A 73 7.58 3.25 -6.63
N LEU A 74 7.78 3.41 -5.32
CA LEU A 74 7.08 2.63 -4.29
C LEU A 74 5.56 2.77 -4.39
N ILE A 75 5.07 4.00 -4.60
CA ILE A 75 3.63 4.26 -4.79
C ILE A 75 3.08 3.52 -6.01
N LYS A 76 3.79 3.58 -7.15
CA LYS A 76 3.39 2.87 -8.38
C LYS A 76 3.39 1.37 -8.19
N SER A 77 4.40 0.80 -7.52
CA SER A 77 4.48 -0.63 -7.24
C SER A 77 3.34 -1.09 -6.31
N VAL A 78 2.99 -0.30 -5.28
CA VAL A 78 1.83 -0.60 -4.43
C VAL A 78 0.52 -0.54 -5.21
N GLN A 79 0.35 0.44 -6.10
CA GLN A 79 -0.81 0.48 -6.99
C GLN A 79 -0.89 -0.76 -7.87
N GLY A 80 0.23 -1.16 -8.50
CA GLY A 80 0.32 -2.37 -9.30
C GLY A 80 -0.07 -3.63 -8.51
N ALA A 81 0.45 -3.78 -7.29
CA ALA A 81 0.10 -4.88 -6.39
C ALA A 81 -1.40 -4.90 -6.05
N ILE A 82 -2.01 -3.73 -5.80
CA ILE A 82 -3.45 -3.65 -5.52
C ILE A 82 -4.28 -4.06 -6.75
N TYR A 83 -3.90 -3.58 -7.95
CA TYR A 83 -4.63 -3.93 -9.18
C TYR A 83 -4.49 -5.41 -9.52
N ALA A 84 -3.31 -5.98 -9.41
CA ALA A 84 -3.06 -7.41 -9.67
C ALA A 84 -3.81 -8.33 -8.69
N ASN A 85 -4.17 -7.83 -7.51
CA ASN A 85 -4.93 -8.57 -6.51
C ASN A 85 -6.38 -8.08 -6.35
N ALA A 86 -6.92 -7.32 -7.30
CA ALA A 86 -8.29 -6.76 -7.22
C ALA A 86 -9.38 -7.83 -7.05
N HIS A 87 -9.12 -9.05 -7.53
CA HIS A 87 -9.97 -10.23 -7.39
C HIS A 87 -9.29 -11.37 -6.62
N GLY A 88 -8.13 -11.08 -6.01
CA GLY A 88 -7.26 -12.07 -5.39
C GLY A 88 -7.48 -12.24 -3.90
N ASP A 89 -6.60 -13.06 -3.32
CA ASP A 89 -6.54 -13.31 -1.88
C ASP A 89 -5.88 -12.14 -1.12
N ILE A 90 -6.41 -11.81 0.05
CA ILE A 90 -5.91 -10.68 0.85
C ILE A 90 -4.49 -10.91 1.41
N ASN A 91 -4.10 -12.16 1.69
CA ASN A 91 -2.75 -12.47 2.13
C ASN A 91 -1.76 -12.30 0.99
N ARG A 92 -2.16 -12.72 -0.23
CA ARG A 92 -1.37 -12.47 -1.45
C ARG A 92 -1.17 -10.97 -1.70
N LEU A 93 -2.23 -10.15 -1.55
CA LEU A 93 -2.11 -8.70 -1.61
C LEU A 93 -1.11 -8.14 -0.57
N LYS A 94 -1.16 -8.64 0.67
CA LYS A 94 -0.23 -8.20 1.73
C LYS A 94 1.22 -8.56 1.42
N GLU A 95 1.45 -9.76 0.90
CA GLU A 95 2.77 -10.21 0.47
C GLU A 95 3.30 -9.35 -0.66
N ASP A 96 2.50 -9.10 -1.70
CA ASP A 96 2.89 -8.27 -2.83
C ASP A 96 3.16 -6.83 -2.41
N ILE A 97 2.32 -6.24 -1.55
CA ILE A 97 2.56 -4.89 -0.99
C ILE A 97 3.87 -4.84 -0.21
N ARG A 98 4.17 -5.83 0.64
CA ARG A 98 5.45 -5.87 1.37
C ARG A 98 6.63 -6.00 0.42
N ASN A 99 6.50 -6.82 -0.63
CA ASN A 99 7.56 -7.05 -1.59
C ASN A 99 7.82 -5.84 -2.52
N THR A 100 6.92 -4.85 -2.59
CA THR A 100 7.15 -3.62 -3.37
C THR A 100 8.44 -2.91 -3.00
N VAL A 101 8.86 -2.99 -1.73
CA VAL A 101 10.13 -2.41 -1.28
C VAL A 101 11.30 -3.14 -1.95
N ASN A 102 11.32 -4.47 -1.92
CA ASN A 102 12.40 -5.23 -2.57
C ASN A 102 12.43 -4.97 -4.08
N HIS A 103 11.26 -4.98 -4.72
CA HIS A 103 11.11 -4.72 -6.14
C HIS A 103 11.68 -3.35 -6.57
N VAL A 104 11.36 -2.27 -5.84
CA VAL A 104 11.88 -0.91 -6.15
C VAL A 104 13.39 -0.80 -5.93
N PHE A 105 13.93 -1.63 -5.05
CA PHE A 105 15.36 -1.72 -4.78
C PHE A 105 16.00 -2.88 -5.56
N GLU A 106 15.44 -3.23 -6.72
CA GLU A 106 16.00 -4.17 -7.69
C GLU A 106 16.20 -5.61 -7.19
N ASN A 107 15.53 -5.98 -6.11
CA ASN A 107 15.43 -7.37 -5.67
C ASN A 107 14.07 -7.93 -6.09
N HIS A 108 14.08 -8.70 -7.18
CA HIS A 108 12.89 -9.29 -7.77
C HIS A 108 12.72 -10.76 -7.39
N PHE A 109 13.47 -11.27 -6.40
CA PHE A 109 13.45 -12.68 -6.00
C PHE A 109 12.06 -13.19 -5.61
N ASN A 110 11.30 -12.37 -4.87
CA ASN A 110 9.94 -12.69 -4.43
C ASN A 110 8.87 -12.04 -5.32
N CYS A 111 9.24 -11.47 -6.47
CA CYS A 111 8.28 -10.95 -7.42
C CYS A 111 7.54 -12.09 -8.11
N ARG A 112 6.27 -11.85 -8.45
CA ARG A 112 5.48 -12.76 -9.27
C ARG A 112 5.66 -12.43 -10.75
N ASP A 113 5.71 -13.47 -11.57
CA ASP A 113 5.84 -13.35 -13.03
C ASP A 113 4.70 -12.55 -13.67
N ASP A 114 3.50 -12.57 -13.06
CA ASP A 114 2.33 -11.86 -13.59
C ASP A 114 2.25 -10.37 -13.17
N ILE A 115 3.22 -9.89 -12.39
CA ILE A 115 3.33 -8.49 -11.95
C ILE A 115 4.67 -7.87 -12.39
N CYS A 116 5.71 -8.67 -12.59
CA CYS A 116 7.06 -8.20 -12.88
C CYS A 116 7.75 -9.10 -13.92
N ASP A 117 8.22 -8.50 -15.00
CA ASP A 117 8.93 -9.20 -16.08
C ASP A 117 10.35 -9.66 -15.69
N ARG A 118 10.85 -9.21 -14.54
CA ARG A 118 12.18 -9.55 -13.99
C ARG A 118 12.09 -10.50 -12.78
N ALA A 119 10.95 -11.18 -12.61
CA ALA A 119 10.75 -12.07 -11.47
C ALA A 119 11.88 -13.10 -11.35
N GLY A 120 12.40 -13.26 -10.13
CA GLY A 120 13.56 -14.10 -9.82
C GLY A 120 14.93 -13.41 -9.99
N GLU A 121 15.02 -12.23 -10.61
CA GLU A 121 16.29 -11.52 -10.78
C GLU A 121 16.76 -10.79 -9.52
N THR A 122 18.06 -10.82 -9.25
CA THR A 122 18.70 -10.09 -8.13
C THR A 122 20.05 -9.46 -8.51
N VAL A 123 20.32 -9.30 -9.81
CA VAL A 123 21.64 -8.86 -10.31
C VAL A 123 21.99 -7.45 -9.82
N ASP A 124 21.00 -6.58 -9.72
CA ASP A 124 21.17 -5.18 -9.36
C ASP A 124 20.69 -4.88 -7.92
N ASP A 125 20.59 -5.88 -7.05
CA ASP A 125 19.97 -5.77 -5.72
C ASP A 125 20.58 -4.63 -4.87
N ARG A 126 19.75 -3.62 -4.58
CA ARG A 126 20.05 -2.45 -3.73
C ARG A 126 19.39 -2.52 -2.35
N THR A 127 18.70 -3.61 -2.00
CA THR A 127 18.13 -3.79 -0.65
C THR A 127 19.17 -3.72 0.49
N PRO A 128 20.48 -4.04 0.30
CA PRO A 128 21.48 -3.77 1.32
C PRO A 128 21.60 -2.29 1.71
N GLU A 129 21.28 -1.35 0.82
CA GLU A 129 21.26 0.09 1.13
C GLU A 129 20.23 0.43 2.21
N LEU A 130 19.08 -0.25 2.20
CA LEU A 130 18.02 -0.08 3.20
C LEU A 130 18.49 -0.53 4.59
N THR A 131 19.22 -1.64 4.65
CA THR A 131 19.75 -2.17 5.90
C THR A 131 20.86 -1.26 6.44
N ASN A 132 21.81 -0.87 5.58
CA ASN A 132 22.96 -0.06 5.97
C ASN A 132 22.59 1.37 6.40
N SER A 133 21.52 1.93 5.84
CA SER A 133 21.00 3.26 6.22
C SER A 133 20.14 3.26 7.48
N GLY A 134 19.70 2.08 7.93
CA GLY A 134 18.67 1.90 8.96
C GLY A 134 17.23 2.10 8.47
N ALA A 135 17.01 2.36 7.17
CA ALA A 135 15.67 2.52 6.59
C ALA A 135 14.81 1.25 6.68
N HIS A 136 15.44 0.07 6.67
CA HIS A 136 14.77 -1.21 6.87
C HIS A 136 14.02 -1.25 8.21
N MET A 137 14.58 -0.70 9.30
CA MET A 137 13.86 -0.70 10.59
C MET A 137 12.60 0.19 10.55
N VAL A 138 12.54 1.20 9.69
CA VAL A 138 11.42 2.16 9.66
C VAL A 138 10.24 1.65 8.81
N LEU A 139 10.53 0.92 7.74
CA LEU A 139 9.51 0.38 6.83
C LEU A 139 8.73 -0.80 7.44
N TRP A 140 9.35 -1.57 8.34
CA TRP A 140 8.77 -2.79 8.90
C TRP A 140 8.20 -2.64 10.32
N VAL A 141 8.39 -1.48 10.97
CA VAL A 141 7.84 -1.16 12.32
C VAL A 141 6.48 -0.43 12.22
N SER A 142 6.01 -0.09 11.02
CA SER A 142 4.80 0.72 10.80
C SER A 142 3.52 -0.06 10.48
N TYR A 143 3.49 -1.38 10.70
CA TYR A 143 2.32 -2.25 10.47
C TYR A 143 1.98 -3.13 11.67
#